data_AF-A0A354GRP5-F1
#
_entry.id   AF-A0A354GRP5-F1
#
_cell.length_a   1.000
_cell.length_b   1.000
_cell.length_c   1.000
_cell.angle_alpha   90.00
_cell.angle_beta   90.00
_cell.angle_gamma   90.00
#
_symmetry.space_group_name_H-M   'P 1'
#
loop_
_entity.id
_entity.type
_entity.pdbx_description
1 polymer ?
#
loop_
_entity_poly.entity_id
_entity_poly.type
_entity_poly.pdbx_seq_one_letter_code
_entity_poly.pdbx_strand_id
1 'polypeptide(L)'
;MQKLLEQHQLQRRELRRGDSLSIRNDNERQLVKQLVARYRALPEGDRKEVPSLLNAIGKLEVVAGDFDAAQKDFQAVALLEQDNKGQAEAHYNAYLASLEKRDWPGAIQELIKAIKLDGKRFAPFPVGKYHPMRILGAGGFGVAFLCKPKYMDAQVVVKTLALEVLGRDADKVFTEAQVLRARWA
;
A
#
# COMPACT_ATOMS: atom_id res chain seq x y z
N MET A 1 10.57 -2.14 19.21
CA MET A 1 10.32 -2.14 17.76
C MET A 1 10.24 -3.55 17.19
N GLN A 2 11.30 -4.38 17.22
CA GLN A 2 11.29 -5.74 16.65
C GLN A 2 10.11 -6.60 17.13
N LYS A 3 9.85 -6.64 18.44
CA LYS A 3 8.72 -7.37 19.05
C LYS A 3 7.35 -6.98 18.48
N LEU A 4 7.12 -5.69 18.22
CA LEU A 4 5.85 -5.21 17.63
C LEU A 4 5.73 -5.63 16.16
N LEU A 5 6.82 -5.54 15.40
CA LEU A 5 6.83 -5.99 14.02
C LEU A 5 6.60 -7.51 13.92
N GLU A 6 7.12 -8.30 14.86
CA GLU A 6 6.86 -9.75 14.94
C GLU A 6 5.40 -10.05 15.27
N GLN A 7 4.88 -9.37 16.29
CA GLN A 7 3.51 -9.54 16.74
C GLN A 7 2.49 -9.29 15.62
N HIS A 8 2.75 -8.30 14.75
CA HIS A 8 1.92 -7.99 13.59
C HIS A 8 2.40 -8.65 12.28
N GLN A 9 3.38 -9.56 12.35
CA GLN A 9 3.92 -10.29 11.20
C GLN A 9 4.42 -9.37 10.06
N LEU A 10 4.97 -8.21 10.41
CA LEU A 10 5.48 -7.19 9.49
C LEU A 10 6.98 -7.33 9.21
N GLN A 11 7.66 -8.27 9.89
CA GLN A 11 9.07 -8.52 9.64
C GLN A 11 9.29 -9.19 8.28
N ARG A 12 10.31 -8.72 7.55
CA ARG A 12 10.83 -9.33 6.31
C ARG A 12 9.81 -9.47 5.17
N ARG A 13 8.80 -8.60 5.12
CA ARG A 13 7.88 -8.47 3.98
C ARG A 13 7.33 -7.04 3.84
N GLU A 14 6.81 -6.72 2.67
CA GLU A 14 6.00 -5.53 2.40
C GLU A 14 4.68 -5.54 3.18
N LEU A 15 4.04 -4.37 3.27
CA LEU A 15 2.68 -4.27 3.80
C LEU A 15 1.69 -4.98 2.87
N ARG A 16 0.63 -5.50 3.48
CA ARG A 16 -0.57 -6.00 2.83
C ARG A 16 -1.75 -5.15 3.28
N ARG A 17 -2.82 -5.14 2.48
CA ARG A 17 -4.02 -4.35 2.81
C ARG A 17 -4.66 -4.74 4.14
N GLY A 18 -4.59 -6.03 4.50
CA GLY A 18 -5.09 -6.53 5.79
C GLY A 18 -4.30 -6.07 7.01
N ASP A 19 -3.10 -5.49 6.84
CA ASP A 19 -2.29 -5.01 7.94
C ASP A 19 -2.79 -3.66 8.49
N SER A 20 -3.49 -2.88 7.66
CA SER A 20 -4.03 -1.57 8.05
C SER A 20 -4.92 -1.70 9.29
N LEU A 21 -4.73 -0.79 10.26
CA LEU A 21 -5.50 -0.75 11.51
C LEU A 21 -5.50 -2.06 12.32
N SER A 22 -4.46 -2.90 12.17
CA SER A 22 -4.32 -4.14 12.94
C SER A 22 -4.08 -3.91 14.45
N ILE A 23 -3.61 -2.72 14.85
CA ILE A 23 -3.55 -2.34 16.27
C ILE A 23 -4.94 -1.93 16.77
N ARG A 24 -5.50 -2.76 17.65
CA ARG A 24 -6.83 -2.55 18.25
C ARG A 24 -6.81 -1.92 19.65
N ASN A 25 -5.63 -1.79 20.27
CA ASN A 25 -5.48 -1.34 21.65
C ASN A 25 -4.80 0.04 21.73
N ASP A 26 -5.35 0.96 22.52
CA ASP A 26 -4.82 2.32 22.74
C ASP A 26 -3.43 2.32 23.36
N ASN A 27 -3.13 1.35 24.24
CA ASN A 27 -1.80 1.22 24.84
C ASN A 27 -0.72 0.90 23.79
N GLU A 28 -1.08 0.11 22.79
CA GLU A 28 -0.17 -0.28 21.72
C GLU A 28 0.01 0.87 20.71
N ARG A 29 -1.05 1.63 20.42
CA ARG A 29 -0.95 2.89 19.65
C ARG A 29 -0.02 3.88 20.35
N GLN A 30 -0.13 4.00 21.68
CA GLN A 30 0.73 4.89 22.44
C GLN A 30 2.19 4.43 22.40
N LEU A 31 2.45 3.12 22.45
CA LEU A 31 3.79 2.57 22.29
C LEU A 31 4.37 2.87 20.90
N VAL A 32 3.58 2.74 19.83
CA VAL A 32 4.00 3.14 18.48
C VAL A 32 4.35 4.62 18.45
N LYS A 33 3.50 5.50 18.99
CA LYS A 33 3.77 6.95 19.06
C LYS A 33 5.08 7.27 19.78
N GLN A 34 5.36 6.60 20.90
CA GLN A 34 6.62 6.78 21.63
C GLN A 34 7.83 6.32 20.81
N LEU A 35 7.72 5.20 20.08
CA LEU A 35 8.79 4.70 19.21
C LEU A 35 9.06 5.66 18.04
N VAL A 36 8.01 6.17 17.40
CA VAL A 36 8.10 7.20 16.35
C VAL A 36 8.79 8.43 16.92
N ALA A 37 8.33 8.96 18.06
CA ALA A 37 8.93 10.14 18.67
C ALA A 37 10.42 9.95 18.98
N ARG A 38 10.81 8.80 19.54
CA ARG A 38 12.20 8.47 19.81
C ARG A 38 13.04 8.42 18.53
N TYR A 39 12.49 7.84 17.46
CA TYR A 39 13.16 7.82 16.16
C TYR A 39 13.34 9.23 15.58
N ARG A 40 12.32 10.09 15.63
CA ARG A 40 12.40 11.47 15.12
C ARG A 40 13.37 12.35 15.90
N ALA A 41 13.60 12.04 17.17
CA ALA A 41 14.57 12.74 18.02
C ALA A 41 16.04 12.37 17.72
N LEU A 42 16.30 11.34 16.91
CA LEU A 42 17.66 10.99 16.50
C LEU A 42 18.26 12.06 15.56
N PRO A 43 19.58 12.29 15.62
CA PRO A 43 20.30 13.12 14.64
C PRO A 43 19.97 12.72 13.20
N GLU A 44 19.99 13.68 12.27
CA GLU A 44 19.61 13.41 10.88
C GLU A 44 20.57 12.44 10.18
N GLY A 45 21.85 12.42 10.55
CA GLY A 45 22.83 11.43 10.09
C GLY A 45 22.38 10.01 10.46
N ASP A 46 22.18 9.76 11.74
CA ASP A 46 21.73 8.47 12.29
C ASP A 46 20.40 7.98 11.67
N ARG A 47 19.49 8.90 11.35
CA ARG A 47 18.22 8.58 10.69
C ARG A 47 18.39 8.12 9.23
N LYS A 48 19.41 8.62 8.52
CA LYS A 48 19.67 8.27 7.12
C LYS A 48 20.54 7.02 6.97
N GLU A 49 21.29 6.65 7.99
CA GLU A 49 22.20 5.49 7.96
C GLU A 49 21.47 4.14 7.87
N VAL A 50 20.20 4.07 8.28
CA VAL A 50 19.44 2.81 8.31
C VAL A 50 18.05 2.99 7.68
N PRO A 51 17.92 2.95 6.35
CA PRO A 51 16.63 3.07 5.65
C PRO A 51 15.61 2.02 6.13
N SER A 52 16.08 0.83 6.51
CA SER A 52 15.23 -0.23 7.07
C SER A 52 14.57 0.14 8.40
N LEU A 53 15.20 1.02 9.20
CA LEU A 53 14.63 1.53 10.45
C LEU A 53 13.47 2.48 10.14
N LEU A 54 13.65 3.39 9.18
CA LEU A 54 12.57 4.27 8.72
C LEU A 54 11.41 3.49 8.08
N ASN A 55 11.72 2.45 7.28
CA ASN A 55 10.71 1.56 6.72
C ASN A 55 9.91 0.83 7.82
N ALA A 56 10.59 0.38 8.88
CA ALA A 56 9.93 -0.21 10.05
C ALA A 56 9.02 0.78 10.78
N ILE A 57 9.44 2.04 10.91
CA ILE A 57 8.62 3.12 11.48
C ILE A 57 7.36 3.35 10.64
N GLY A 58 7.49 3.51 9.31
CA GLY A 58 6.34 3.67 8.42
C GLY A 58 5.34 2.52 8.52
N LYS A 59 5.83 1.27 8.65
CA LYS A 59 4.96 0.08 8.86
C LYS A 59 4.18 0.16 10.18
N LEU A 60 4.83 0.63 11.25
CA LEU A 60 4.17 0.85 12.54
C LEU A 60 3.14 1.99 12.49
N GLU A 61 3.45 3.07 11.78
CA GLU A 61 2.53 4.18 11.55
C GLU A 61 1.26 3.72 10.79
N VAL A 62 1.38 2.83 9.78
CA VAL A 62 0.21 2.25 9.09
C VAL A 62 -0.68 1.44 10.04
N VAL A 63 -0.10 0.54 10.84
CA VAL A 63 -0.91 -0.28 11.76
C VAL A 63 -1.52 0.56 12.89
N ALA A 64 -0.89 1.68 13.25
CA ALA A 64 -1.42 2.67 14.20
C ALA A 64 -2.40 3.68 13.57
N GLY A 65 -2.60 3.64 12.25
CA GLY A 65 -3.52 4.52 11.53
C GLY A 65 -2.97 5.91 11.17
N ASP A 66 -1.68 6.16 11.37
CA ASP A 66 -1.00 7.42 11.08
C ASP A 66 -0.55 7.48 9.59
N PHE A 67 -1.51 7.34 8.67
CA PHE A 67 -1.24 7.10 7.24
C PHE A 67 -0.50 8.26 6.54
N ASP A 68 -0.74 9.51 6.96
CA ASP A 68 -0.04 10.69 6.43
C ASP A 68 1.46 10.67 6.76
N ALA A 69 1.82 10.22 7.96
CA ALA A 69 3.20 10.08 8.37
C ALA A 69 3.85 8.92 7.61
N ALA A 70 3.16 7.77 7.56
CA ALA A 70 3.64 6.58 6.89
C ALA A 70 3.94 6.83 5.40
N GLN A 71 3.05 7.53 4.69
CA GLN A 71 3.25 7.88 3.28
C GLN A 71 4.56 8.66 3.09
N LYS A 72 4.79 9.70 3.89
CA LYS A 72 5.99 10.55 3.80
C LYS A 72 7.25 9.75 4.12
N ASP A 73 7.19 8.90 5.13
CA ASP A 73 8.30 8.06 5.54
C ASP A 73 8.68 7.05 4.48
N PHE A 74 7.71 6.37 3.88
CA PHE A 74 7.98 5.44 2.79
C PHE A 74 8.52 6.15 1.55
N GLN A 75 8.05 7.36 1.23
CA GLN A 75 8.64 8.17 0.17
C GLN A 75 10.11 8.54 0.49
N ALA A 76 10.43 8.85 1.74
CA ALA A 76 11.80 9.10 2.15
C ALA A 76 12.67 7.83 2.09
N VAL A 77 12.14 6.66 2.50
CA VAL A 77 12.83 5.37 2.33
C VAL A 77 13.17 5.13 0.86
N ALA A 78 12.23 5.38 -0.05
CA ALA A 78 12.46 5.20 -1.49
C ALA A 78 13.60 6.08 -2.04
N LEU A 79 13.89 7.22 -1.41
CA LEU A 79 15.02 8.08 -1.78
C LEU A 79 16.36 7.61 -1.19
N LEU A 80 16.33 6.86 -0.09
CA LEU A 80 17.53 6.38 0.61
C LEU A 80 17.98 4.99 0.14
N GLU A 81 17.03 4.13 -0.25
CA GLU A 81 17.30 2.79 -0.75
C GLU A 81 18.16 2.85 -2.03
N GLN A 82 19.20 2.02 -2.08
CA GLN A 82 20.17 2.01 -3.19
C GLN A 82 19.77 1.05 -4.32
N ASP A 83 18.95 0.04 -4.01
CA ASP A 83 18.54 -0.97 -4.98
C ASP A 83 17.07 -0.82 -5.38
N ASN A 84 16.78 -1.23 -6.62
CA ASN A 84 15.44 -1.11 -7.19
C ASN A 84 14.37 -1.88 -6.41
N LYS A 85 14.71 -2.99 -5.73
CA LYS A 85 13.72 -3.79 -4.99
C LYS A 85 13.31 -3.09 -3.70
N GLY A 86 14.29 -2.53 -2.97
CA GLY A 86 14.05 -1.70 -1.79
C GLY A 86 13.22 -0.46 -2.13
N GLN A 87 13.60 0.26 -3.19
CA GLN A 87 12.85 1.42 -3.69
C GLN A 87 11.43 1.04 -4.11
N ALA A 88 11.25 -0.08 -4.81
CA ALA A 88 9.94 -0.56 -5.24
C ALA A 88 9.04 -0.91 -4.05
N GLU A 89 9.57 -1.61 -3.04
CA GLU A 89 8.82 -1.91 -1.81
C GLU A 89 8.42 -0.63 -1.08
N ALA A 90 9.31 0.35 -0.98
CA ALA A 90 9.01 1.62 -0.34
C ALA A 90 7.88 2.37 -1.06
N HIS A 91 7.95 2.49 -2.40
CA HIS A 91 6.86 3.07 -3.20
C HIS A 91 5.55 2.28 -3.07
N TYR A 92 5.61 0.95 -3.01
CA TYR A 92 4.42 0.13 -2.82
C TYR A 92 3.79 0.32 -1.43
N ASN A 93 4.60 0.43 -0.38
CA ASN A 93 4.11 0.73 0.96
C ASN A 93 3.51 2.15 1.04
N ALA A 94 4.11 3.13 0.35
CA ALA A 94 3.54 4.47 0.21
C ALA A 94 2.17 4.45 -0.50
N TYR A 95 2.04 3.65 -1.56
CA TYR A 95 0.77 3.41 -2.24
C TYR A 95 -0.31 2.89 -1.27
N LEU A 96 0.02 1.91 -0.43
CA LEU A 96 -0.92 1.35 0.54
C LEU A 96 -1.33 2.39 1.59
N ALA A 97 -0.39 3.18 2.13
CA ALA A 97 -0.73 4.27 3.03
C ALA A 97 -1.64 5.32 2.37
N SER A 98 -1.37 5.69 1.12
CA SER A 98 -2.21 6.61 0.33
C SER A 98 -3.62 6.06 0.08
N LEU A 99 -3.78 4.75 -0.12
CA LEU A 99 -5.10 4.13 -0.26
C LEU A 99 -5.96 4.31 0.99
N GLU A 100 -5.38 4.10 2.18
CA GLU A 100 -6.11 4.15 3.46
C GLU A 100 -6.64 5.56 3.76
N LYS A 101 -5.85 6.59 3.45
CA LYS A 101 -6.29 7.99 3.51
C LYS A 101 -7.12 8.46 2.31
N ARG A 102 -7.45 7.56 1.37
CA ARG A 102 -8.23 7.85 0.14
C ARG A 102 -7.61 8.90 -0.79
N ASP A 103 -6.29 9.04 -0.76
CA ASP A 103 -5.53 9.88 -1.69
C ASP A 103 -5.29 9.10 -2.99
N TRP A 104 -6.31 9.05 -3.84
CA TRP A 104 -6.26 8.32 -5.11
C TRP A 104 -5.19 8.84 -6.09
N PRO A 105 -5.00 10.17 -6.25
CA PRO A 105 -3.94 10.70 -7.10
C PRO A 105 -2.54 10.34 -6.60
N GLY A 106 -2.28 10.45 -5.29
CA GLY A 106 -0.99 10.07 -4.71
C GLY A 106 -0.76 8.56 -4.81
N ALA A 107 -1.77 7.76 -4.47
CA ALA A 107 -1.71 6.30 -4.51
C ALA A 107 -1.32 5.77 -5.90
N ILE A 108 -1.96 6.27 -6.97
CA ILE A 108 -1.65 5.79 -8.32
C ILE A 108 -0.22 6.16 -8.77
N GLN A 109 0.27 7.33 -8.37
CA GLN A 109 1.64 7.75 -8.66
C GLN A 109 2.67 6.82 -8.00
N GLU A 110 2.48 6.53 -6.72
CA GLU A 110 3.37 5.63 -5.97
C GLU A 110 3.33 4.19 -6.52
N LEU A 111 2.14 3.68 -6.87
CA LEU A 111 2.00 2.36 -7.48
C LEU A 111 2.72 2.27 -8.83
N ILE A 112 2.60 3.30 -9.68
CA ILE A 112 3.29 3.35 -10.98
C ILE A 112 4.81 3.33 -10.79
N LYS A 113 5.35 4.05 -9.79
CA LYS A 113 6.79 4.01 -9.47
C LYS A 113 7.22 2.60 -9.06
N ALA A 114 6.48 1.95 -8.15
CA ALA A 114 6.77 0.59 -7.72
C ALA A 114 6.77 -0.41 -8.89
N ILE A 115 5.77 -0.32 -9.78
CA ILE A 115 5.65 -1.18 -10.97
C ILE A 115 6.80 -0.97 -11.95
N LYS A 116 7.27 0.27 -12.13
CA LYS A 116 8.42 0.56 -13.01
C LYS A 116 9.71 -0.07 -12.50
N LEU A 117 9.89 -0.13 -11.18
CA LEU A 117 11.09 -0.65 -10.54
C LEU A 117 11.06 -2.19 -10.40
N ASP A 118 9.93 -2.77 -10.01
CA ASP A 118 9.72 -4.22 -9.91
C ASP A 118 8.28 -4.61 -10.26
N GLY A 119 7.95 -4.54 -11.55
CA GLY A 119 6.63 -4.88 -12.06
C GLY A 119 6.27 -6.36 -11.90
N LYS A 120 7.26 -7.26 -11.77
CA LYS A 120 7.00 -8.68 -11.54
C LYS A 120 6.41 -8.90 -10.15
N ARG A 121 6.85 -8.13 -9.15
CA ARG A 121 6.35 -8.20 -7.77
C ARG A 121 5.10 -7.35 -7.54
N PHE A 122 5.07 -6.12 -8.06
CA PHE A 122 4.08 -5.12 -7.63
C PHE A 122 2.98 -4.80 -8.65
N ALA A 123 2.99 -5.37 -9.86
CA ALA A 123 1.89 -5.19 -10.79
C ALA A 123 0.65 -5.97 -10.32
N PRO A 124 -0.48 -5.29 -10.00
CA PRO A 124 -1.66 -5.97 -9.45
C PRO A 124 -2.52 -6.65 -10.52
N PHE A 125 -2.21 -6.43 -11.80
CA PHE A 125 -2.80 -7.05 -12.99
C PHE A 125 -1.82 -6.92 -14.16
N PRO A 126 -2.09 -7.51 -15.34
CA PRO A 126 -1.23 -7.37 -16.52
C PRO A 126 -1.15 -5.92 -17.05
N VAL A 127 -0.31 -5.09 -16.43
CA VAL A 127 -0.18 -3.65 -16.69
C VAL A 127 0.31 -3.32 -18.11
N GLY A 128 1.00 -4.27 -18.77
CA GLY A 128 1.35 -4.15 -20.19
C GLY A 128 0.15 -4.28 -21.14
N LYS A 129 -0.97 -4.86 -20.68
CA LYS A 129 -2.24 -4.94 -21.42
C LYS A 129 -3.19 -3.82 -21.01
N TYR A 130 -3.20 -3.44 -19.73
CA TYR A 130 -4.07 -2.42 -19.15
C TYR A 130 -3.22 -1.38 -18.42
N HIS A 131 -3.02 -0.20 -19.00
CA HIS A 131 -2.21 0.83 -18.35
C HIS A 131 -3.05 1.57 -17.30
N PRO A 132 -2.69 1.53 -16.00
CA PRO A 132 -3.44 2.23 -14.97
C PRO A 132 -3.33 3.75 -15.16
N MET A 133 -4.45 4.44 -15.14
CA MET A 133 -4.52 5.90 -15.26
C MET A 133 -4.86 6.56 -13.93
N ARG A 134 -5.92 6.07 -13.26
CA ARG A 134 -6.44 6.62 -12.00
C ARG A 134 -7.04 5.50 -11.15
N ILE A 135 -7.07 5.72 -9.84
CA ILE A 135 -7.86 4.91 -8.92
C ILE A 135 -9.23 5.57 -8.78
N LEU A 136 -10.29 4.78 -8.97
CA LEU A 136 -11.68 5.21 -8.83
C LEU A 136 -12.21 4.99 -7.40
N GLY A 137 -11.61 4.05 -6.69
CA GLY A 137 -11.90 3.79 -5.30
C GLY A 137 -11.27 2.50 -4.80
N ALA A 138 -11.19 2.38 -3.47
CA ALA A 138 -10.75 1.17 -2.79
C ALA A 138 -11.68 0.84 -1.63
N GLY A 139 -11.86 -0.45 -1.37
CA GLY A 139 -12.63 -0.96 -0.24
C GLY A 139 -12.18 -2.36 0.15
N GLY A 140 -12.93 -3.03 1.04
CA GLY A 140 -12.60 -4.38 1.51
C GLY A 140 -12.50 -5.42 0.40
N PHE A 141 -13.16 -5.18 -0.73
CA PHE A 141 -13.17 -6.08 -1.89
C PHE A 141 -12.00 -5.88 -2.86
N GLY A 142 -11.20 -4.83 -2.68
CA GLY A 142 -10.09 -4.51 -3.59
C GLY A 142 -10.06 -3.06 -4.06
N VAL A 143 -9.36 -2.82 -5.17
CA VAL A 143 -9.14 -1.48 -5.73
C VAL A 143 -9.62 -1.46 -7.18
N ALA A 144 -10.42 -0.44 -7.54
CA ALA A 144 -10.90 -0.20 -8.88
C ALA A 144 -10.02 0.84 -9.59
N PHE A 145 -9.48 0.46 -10.74
CA PHE A 145 -8.60 1.30 -11.56
C PHE A 145 -9.31 1.63 -12.88
N LEU A 146 -9.24 2.90 -13.27
CA LEU A 146 -9.49 3.30 -14.64
C LEU A 146 -8.22 3.03 -15.44
N CYS A 147 -8.32 2.22 -16.50
CA CYS A 147 -7.20 1.78 -17.30
C CYS A 147 -7.41 2.06 -18.78
N LYS A 148 -6.31 2.30 -19.50
CA LYS A 148 -6.27 2.32 -20.97
C LYS A 148 -5.74 0.97 -21.49
N PRO A 149 -6.57 0.15 -22.15
CA PRO A 149 -6.09 -1.05 -22.83
C PRO A 149 -5.09 -0.69 -23.93
N LYS A 150 -4.09 -1.55 -24.15
CA LYS A 150 -3.05 -1.30 -25.15
C LYS A 150 -3.57 -1.30 -26.60
N TYR A 151 -4.59 -2.11 -26.89
CA TYR A 151 -5.06 -2.41 -28.25
C TYR A 151 -6.50 -1.93 -28.52
N MET A 152 -7.02 -1.04 -27.69
CA MET A 152 -8.39 -0.52 -27.80
C MET A 152 -8.40 0.95 -27.43
N ASP A 153 -9.05 1.77 -28.24
CA ASP A 153 -9.25 3.19 -27.93
C ASP A 153 -10.51 3.39 -27.09
N ALA A 154 -10.49 2.79 -25.90
CA ALA A 154 -11.54 2.93 -24.90
C ALA A 154 -10.90 2.93 -23.50
N GLN A 155 -11.63 3.41 -22.51
CA GLN A 155 -11.25 3.25 -21.11
C GLN A 155 -12.02 2.07 -20.51
N VAL A 156 -11.35 1.28 -19.68
CA VAL A 156 -11.96 0.16 -18.98
C VAL A 156 -11.71 0.27 -17.48
N VAL A 157 -12.61 -0.29 -16.69
CA VAL A 157 -12.38 -0.43 -15.25
C VAL A 157 -11.82 -1.81 -14.97
N VAL A 158 -10.66 -1.86 -14.32
CA VAL A 158 -10.05 -3.09 -13.80
C VAL A 158 -10.21 -3.09 -12.28
N LYS A 159 -10.95 -4.07 -11.74
CA LYS A 159 -11.09 -4.26 -10.29
C LYS A 159 -10.16 -5.39 -9.85
N THR A 160 -9.22 -5.06 -8.98
CA THR A 160 -8.40 -6.05 -8.29
C THR A 160 -9.19 -6.61 -7.11
N LEU A 161 -8.94 -7.87 -6.73
CA LEU A 161 -9.61 -8.50 -5.60
C LEU A 161 -8.62 -8.75 -4.47
N ALA A 162 -8.95 -8.29 -3.27
CA ALA A 162 -8.16 -8.55 -2.06
C ALA A 162 -8.65 -9.85 -1.40
N LEU A 163 -8.23 -11.01 -1.92
CA LEU A 163 -8.66 -12.34 -1.44
C LEU A 163 -8.38 -12.57 0.05
N GLU A 164 -7.35 -11.92 0.60
CA GLU A 164 -6.99 -12.00 2.02
C GLU A 164 -8.05 -11.37 2.95
N VAL A 165 -8.80 -10.38 2.45
CA VAL A 165 -9.84 -9.66 3.21
C VAL A 165 -11.23 -10.28 2.98
N LEU A 166 -11.37 -11.14 1.99
CA LEU A 166 -12.65 -11.68 1.52
C LEU A 166 -13.23 -12.83 2.36
N GLY A 167 -12.43 -13.48 3.21
CA GLY A 167 -12.89 -14.72 3.86
C GLY A 167 -13.36 -15.77 2.85
N ARG A 168 -14.13 -16.77 3.28
CA ARG A 168 -14.67 -17.85 2.42
C ARG A 168 -15.89 -17.45 1.57
N ASP A 169 -16.10 -16.17 1.27
CA ASP A 169 -17.34 -15.69 0.62
C ASP A 169 -17.08 -15.11 -0.78
N ALA A 170 -16.18 -15.74 -1.54
CA ALA A 170 -15.87 -15.41 -2.94
C ALA A 170 -17.13 -15.37 -3.83
N ASP A 171 -18.16 -16.14 -3.48
CA ASP A 171 -19.43 -16.21 -4.22
C ASP A 171 -20.20 -14.87 -4.20
N LYS A 172 -20.15 -14.10 -3.11
CA LYS A 172 -20.75 -12.76 -3.04
C LYS A 172 -20.06 -11.75 -3.97
N VAL A 173 -18.77 -11.95 -4.24
CA VAL A 173 -17.98 -11.09 -5.13
C VAL A 173 -18.44 -11.22 -6.57
N PHE A 174 -18.80 -12.43 -6.99
CA PHE A 174 -19.31 -12.67 -8.35
C PHE A 174 -20.73 -12.12 -8.53
N THR A 175 -21.56 -12.10 -7.48
CA THR A 175 -22.88 -11.47 -7.52
C THR A 175 -22.79 -9.95 -7.78
N GLU A 176 -21.89 -9.23 -7.10
CA GLU A 176 -21.68 -7.80 -7.37
C GLU A 176 -21.17 -7.53 -8.80
N ALA A 177 -20.27 -8.38 -9.31
CA ALA A 177 -19.75 -8.25 -10.66
C ALA A 177 -20.83 -8.43 -11.74
N GLN A 178 -21.83 -9.28 -11.50
CA GLN A 178 -22.98 -9.45 -12.38
C GLN A 178 -23.90 -8.23 -12.39
N VAL A 179 -24.09 -7.55 -11.25
CA VAL A 179 -24.91 -6.33 -11.15
C VAL A 179 -24.28 -5.17 -11.94
N LEU A 180 -22.96 -5.07 -11.99
CA LEU A 180 -22.25 -4.04 -12.76
C LEU A 180 -22.38 -4.23 -14.28
N ARG A 181 -22.65 -5.44 -14.78
CA ARG A 181 -22.97 -5.68 -16.20
C ARG A 181 -24.37 -5.19 -16.59
N ALA A 182 -25.33 -5.21 -15.67
CA ALA A 182 -26.73 -4.89 -15.95
C ALA A 182 -27.06 -3.38 -15.95
N ARG A 183 -26.14 -2.52 -15.47
CA ARG A 183 -26.35 -1.06 -15.40
C ARG A 183 -25.72 -0.27 -16.55
N TRP A 184 -25.12 -0.95 -17.53
CA TRP A 184 -24.48 -0.34 -18.70
C TRP A 184 -24.85 -1.06 -20.02
N ALA A 185 -26.02 -1.68 -20.04
CA ALA A 185 -26.75 -2.10 -21.25
C ALA A 185 -28.01 -1.24 -21.35
#